data_AF-A0A2E5WFB5-F1
#
_entry.id   AF-A0A2E5WFB5-F1
#
_cell.length_a   1.000
_cell.length_b   1.000
_cell.length_c   1.000
_cell.angle_alpha   90.00
_cell.angle_beta   90.00
_cell.angle_gamma   90.00
#
_symmetry.space_group_name_H-M   'P 1'
#
loop_
_entity.id
_entity.type
_entity.pdbx_description
1 polymer ?
#
loop_
_entity_poly.entity_id
_entity_poly.type
_entity_poly.pdbx_seq_one_letter_code
_entity_poly.pdbx_strand_id
1 'polypeptide(L)'
;MHALRPSIVPSFTWFGRRYCNARRTRFSAFDTSGSSRPRELSWLLRRAFMLRLRKQDVLCDLPQKWTSVHRVTSDSQASLVRLAELSEEMEDASPMRLKCLISEMFRATCEAKQSSVVEYVVSRAR
;
A
#
# COMPACT_ATOMS: atom_id res chain seq x y z
N MET A 1 14.28 -13.75 -6.63
CA MET A 1 15.06 -13.64 -7.89
C MET A 1 16.21 -14.61 -7.94
N HIS A 2 17.10 -14.62 -6.93
CA HIS A 2 18.23 -15.55 -6.90
C HIS A 2 17.83 -17.02 -7.09
N ALA A 3 16.79 -17.47 -6.37
CA ALA A 3 16.27 -18.83 -6.50
C ALA A 3 15.67 -19.17 -7.88
N LEU A 4 15.19 -18.17 -8.64
CA LEU A 4 14.55 -18.38 -9.95
C LEU A 4 15.58 -18.41 -11.08
N ARG A 5 16.58 -17.51 -11.02
CA ARG A 5 17.60 -17.38 -12.07
C ARG A 5 18.93 -16.89 -11.48
N PRO A 6 19.70 -17.79 -10.85
CA PRO A 6 20.93 -17.42 -10.15
C PRO A 6 22.00 -16.88 -11.10
N SER A 7 21.95 -17.22 -12.39
CA SER A 7 22.86 -16.69 -13.42
C SER A 7 22.76 -15.18 -13.61
N ILE A 8 21.58 -14.60 -13.37
CA ILE A 8 21.35 -13.14 -13.50
C ILE A 8 21.45 -12.46 -12.13
N VAL A 9 20.95 -13.10 -11.09
CA VAL A 9 20.97 -12.58 -9.71
C VAL A 9 21.67 -13.62 -8.82
N PRO A 10 22.99 -13.54 -8.63
CA PRO A 10 23.77 -14.60 -8.00
C PRO A 10 23.61 -14.68 -6.48
N SER A 11 23.17 -13.61 -5.82
CA SER A 11 22.89 -13.64 -4.38
C SER A 11 21.92 -12.53 -3.97
N PHE A 12 21.30 -12.69 -2.80
CA PHE A 12 20.48 -11.63 -2.20
C PHE A 12 21.32 -10.38 -1.87
N THR A 13 22.56 -10.57 -1.40
CA THR A 13 23.47 -9.46 -1.06
C THR A 13 23.86 -8.64 -2.29
N TRP A 14 24.08 -9.29 -3.45
CA TRP A 14 24.32 -8.62 -4.72
C TRP A 14 23.10 -7.80 -5.15
N PHE A 15 21.90 -8.40 -5.05
CA PHE A 15 20.65 -7.72 -5.38
C PHE A 15 20.42 -6.49 -4.49
N GLY A 16 20.56 -6.65 -3.18
CA GLY A 16 20.38 -5.57 -2.20
C GLY A 16 21.35 -4.41 -2.43
N ARG A 17 22.62 -4.69 -2.71
CA ARG A 17 23.60 -3.65 -3.04
C ARG A 17 23.26 -2.91 -4.34
N ARG A 18 22.83 -3.63 -5.37
CA ARG A 18 22.58 -3.04 -6.71
C ARG A 18 21.28 -2.25 -6.78
N TYR A 19 20.19 -2.79 -6.22
CA TYR A 19 18.84 -2.31 -6.43
C TYR A 19 18.14 -1.76 -5.19
N CYS A 20 18.61 -2.11 -3.99
CA CYS A 20 18.03 -1.63 -2.72
C CYS A 20 18.89 -0.57 -2.03
N ASN A 21 19.95 -0.07 -2.69
CA ASN A 21 20.93 0.85 -2.12
C ASN A 21 21.41 0.39 -0.72
N ALA A 22 21.73 -0.90 -0.57
CA ALA A 22 21.94 -1.48 0.75
C ALA A 22 23.09 -0.79 1.53
N ARG A 23 22.80 -0.34 2.75
CA ARG A 23 23.77 0.33 3.64
C ARG A 23 24.01 -0.51 4.89
N ARG A 24 25.22 -0.43 5.46
CA ARG A 24 25.51 -1.07 6.76
C ARG A 24 24.96 -0.18 7.88
N THR A 25 24.09 -0.73 8.72
CA THR A 25 23.55 -0.03 9.89
C THR A 25 24.43 -0.30 11.12
N ARG A 26 24.31 0.55 12.16
CA ARG A 26 25.06 0.46 13.42
C ARG A 26 25.00 -0.91 14.10
N PHE A 27 23.93 -1.68 13.89
CA PHE A 27 23.72 -3.02 14.45
C PHE A 27 24.13 -4.17 13.52
N SER A 28 25.14 -3.98 12.64
CA SER A 28 25.69 -4.99 11.71
C SER A 28 24.75 -5.49 10.60
N ALA A 29 23.44 -5.26 10.70
CA ALA A 29 22.48 -5.56 9.64
C ALA A 29 22.63 -4.64 8.42
N PHE A 30 22.45 -5.20 7.22
CA PHE A 30 22.32 -4.40 6.00
C PHE A 30 20.89 -3.85 5.93
N ASP A 31 20.75 -2.53 5.95
CA ASP A 31 19.48 -1.87 5.63
C ASP A 31 19.26 -1.89 4.12
N THR A 32 18.19 -2.56 3.70
CA THR A 32 17.76 -2.72 2.30
C THR A 32 16.45 -2.00 2.01
N SER A 33 16.06 -1.03 2.83
CA SER A 33 14.82 -0.25 2.63
C SER A 33 14.86 0.72 1.45
N GLY A 34 16.06 1.00 0.92
CA GLY A 34 16.26 1.92 -0.19
C GLY A 34 15.83 1.37 -1.56
N SER A 35 15.94 2.24 -2.56
CA SER A 35 15.71 1.90 -3.96
C SER A 35 16.77 2.55 -4.83
N SER A 36 17.36 1.77 -5.73
CA SER A 36 18.33 2.22 -6.72
C SER A 36 18.03 1.61 -8.08
N ARG A 37 18.18 2.43 -9.13
CA ARG A 37 18.05 2.00 -10.54
C ARG A 37 16.69 1.33 -10.87
N PRO A 38 15.55 1.95 -10.54
CA PRO A 38 14.22 1.36 -10.79
C PRO A 38 13.94 1.09 -12.28
N ARG A 39 14.51 1.88 -13.18
CA ARG A 39 14.37 1.68 -14.64
C ARG A 39 15.01 0.38 -15.11
N GLU A 40 16.26 0.13 -14.69
CA GLU A 40 16.99 -1.10 -15.00
C GLU A 40 16.27 -2.32 -14.41
N LEU A 41 15.87 -2.23 -13.13
CA LEU A 41 15.18 -3.33 -12.46
C LEU A 41 13.84 -3.65 -13.14
N SER A 42 13.07 -2.63 -13.52
CA SER A 42 11.80 -2.80 -14.23
C SER A 42 11.98 -3.51 -15.58
N TRP A 43 13.02 -3.12 -16.35
CA TRP A 43 13.35 -3.78 -17.60
C TRP A 43 13.73 -5.25 -17.39
N LEU A 44 14.61 -5.52 -16.43
CA LEU A 44 15.07 -6.87 -16.11
C LEU A 44 13.90 -7.77 -15.68
N LEU A 45 13.01 -7.25 -14.84
CA LEU A 45 11.81 -7.95 -14.38
C LEU A 45 10.90 -8.36 -15.52
N ARG A 46 10.55 -7.41 -16.40
CA ARG A 46 9.67 -7.67 -17.55
C ARG A 46 10.25 -8.67 -18.54
N ARG A 47 11.58 -8.69 -18.69
CA ARG A 47 12.23 -9.53 -19.71
C ARG A 47 12.61 -10.92 -19.21
N ALA A 48 12.96 -11.07 -17.93
CA ALA A 48 13.62 -12.27 -17.43
C ALA A 48 12.92 -12.97 -16.26
N PHE A 49 11.96 -12.34 -15.57
CA PHE A 49 11.38 -12.88 -14.33
C PHE A 49 9.86 -12.89 -14.27
N MET A 50 9.20 -11.86 -14.81
CA MET A 50 7.77 -11.62 -14.61
C MET A 50 7.05 -11.54 -15.95
N LEU A 51 5.99 -12.34 -16.09
CA LEU A 51 4.97 -12.12 -17.10
C LEU A 51 3.90 -11.20 -16.50
N ARG A 52 3.66 -10.04 -17.11
CA ARG A 52 2.60 -9.10 -16.68
C ARG A 52 1.52 -9.04 -17.74
N LEU A 53 0.35 -9.57 -17.42
CA LEU A 53 -0.85 -9.52 -18.26
C LEU A 53 -1.97 -8.80 -17.51
N ARG A 54 -2.74 -7.94 -18.19
CA ARG A 54 -3.98 -7.41 -17.62
C ARG A 54 -5.10 -8.39 -17.93
N LYS A 55 -6.08 -8.48 -17.03
CA LYS A 55 -7.32 -9.22 -17.33
C LYS A 55 -8.01 -8.68 -18.59
N GLN A 56 -7.90 -7.38 -18.84
CA GLN A 56 -8.37 -6.73 -20.07
C GLN A 56 -7.71 -7.30 -21.34
N ASP A 57 -6.44 -7.74 -21.26
CA ASP A 57 -5.66 -8.22 -22.41
C ASP A 57 -5.88 -9.73 -22.67
N VAL A 58 -6.49 -10.46 -21.72
CA VAL A 58 -6.58 -11.93 -21.73
C VAL A 58 -8.03 -12.44 -21.68
N LEU A 59 -8.95 -11.65 -21.12
CA LEU A 59 -10.31 -12.08 -20.81
C LEU A 59 -11.28 -11.50 -21.84
N CYS A 60 -11.44 -12.17 -22.98
CA CYS A 60 -12.36 -11.74 -24.05
C CYS A 60 -13.82 -12.13 -23.78
N ASP A 61 -14.05 -13.15 -22.95
CA ASP A 61 -15.34 -13.84 -22.86
C ASP A 61 -16.21 -13.42 -21.67
N LEU A 62 -15.70 -12.55 -20.78
CA LEU A 62 -16.45 -12.09 -19.62
C LEU A 62 -16.93 -10.65 -19.83
N PRO A 63 -18.14 -10.33 -19.32
CA PRO A 63 -18.66 -8.97 -19.38
C PRO A 63 -17.72 -7.99 -18.68
N GLN A 64 -17.73 -6.74 -19.14
CA GLN A 64 -16.91 -5.68 -18.58
C GLN A 64 -17.14 -5.56 -17.07
N LYS A 65 -16.06 -5.40 -16.30
CA LYS A 65 -16.15 -5.14 -14.86
C LYS A 65 -16.97 -3.86 -14.62
N TRP A 66 -18.11 -4.00 -13.95
CA TRP A 66 -18.89 -2.87 -13.45
C TRP A 66 -18.35 -2.48 -12.06
N THR A 67 -18.15 -1.18 -11.85
CA THR A 67 -17.71 -0.63 -10.55
C THR A 67 -18.52 0.63 -10.31
N SER A 68 -19.27 0.69 -9.21
CA SER A 68 -20.03 1.88 -8.82
C SER A 68 -19.42 2.48 -7.56
N VAL A 69 -19.22 3.80 -7.55
CA VAL A 69 -18.74 4.54 -6.39
C VAL A 69 -19.93 5.25 -5.77
N HIS A 70 -20.24 4.91 -4.53
CA HIS A 70 -21.33 5.51 -3.77
C HIS A 70 -20.74 6.48 -2.75
N ARG A 71 -21.16 7.73 -2.83
CA ARG A 71 -20.79 8.76 -1.87
C ARG A 71 -21.78 8.71 -0.72
N VAL A 72 -21.27 8.59 0.49
CA VAL A 72 -22.05 8.53 1.72
C VAL A 72 -21.56 9.66 2.61
N THR A 73 -22.47 10.51 3.07
CA THR A 73 -22.18 11.61 4.00
C THR A 73 -22.30 11.13 5.44
N SER A 74 -21.40 11.59 6.31
CA SER A 74 -21.44 11.32 7.74
C SER A 74 -21.70 12.62 8.49
N ASP A 75 -22.81 12.69 9.23
CA ASP A 75 -23.21 13.89 9.98
C ASP A 75 -22.64 13.93 11.41
N SER A 76 -21.80 12.96 11.78
CA SER A 76 -21.23 12.85 13.13
C SER A 76 -20.14 13.90 13.38
N GLN A 77 -20.55 15.11 13.80
CA GLN A 77 -19.65 16.23 14.10
C GLN A 77 -18.55 15.87 15.11
N ALA A 78 -18.87 15.13 16.17
CA ALA A 78 -17.90 14.72 17.19
C ALA A 78 -16.78 13.84 16.63
N SER A 79 -17.11 12.95 15.69
CA SER A 79 -16.11 12.09 15.04
C SER A 79 -15.22 12.88 14.07
N LEU A 80 -15.73 13.94 13.45
CA LEU A 80 -14.95 14.81 12.57
C LEU A 80 -13.93 15.65 13.34
N VAL A 81 -14.28 16.14 14.54
CA VAL A 81 -13.36 16.87 15.42
C VAL A 81 -12.17 15.99 15.81
N ARG A 82 -12.43 14.77 16.31
CA ARG A 82 -11.38 13.80 16.67
C ARG A 82 -10.45 13.46 15.49
N LEU A 83 -10.99 13.39 14.28
CA LEU A 83 -10.20 13.15 13.07
C LEU A 83 -9.32 14.34 12.70
N ALA A 84 -9.81 15.57 12.88
CA ALA A 84 -9.03 16.78 12.66
C ALA A 84 -7.84 16.84 13.64
N GLU A 85 -8.09 16.62 14.93
CA GLU A 85 -7.05 16.58 15.97
C GLU A 85 -5.96 15.55 15.68
N LEU A 86 -6.36 14.31 15.35
CA LEU A 86 -5.41 13.25 15.00
C LEU A 86 -4.64 13.56 13.72
N SER A 87 -5.24 14.27 12.77
CA SER A 87 -4.56 14.65 11.53
C SER A 87 -3.48 15.70 11.77
N GLU A 88 -3.72 16.67 12.67
CA GLU A 88 -2.72 17.65 13.08
C GLU A 88 -1.55 16.98 13.83
N GLU A 89 -1.85 16.06 14.76
CA GLU A 89 -0.82 15.33 15.51
C GLU A 89 0.07 14.46 14.59
N MET A 90 -0.44 14.01 13.43
CA MET A 90 0.31 13.23 12.47
C MET A 90 1.37 14.02 11.70
N GLU A 91 1.19 15.33 11.51
CA GLU A 91 2.13 16.15 10.73
C GLU A 91 3.49 16.27 11.43
N ASP A 92 3.48 16.40 12.76
CA ASP A 92 4.68 16.57 13.60
C ASP A 92 5.15 15.27 14.28
N ALA A 93 4.48 14.14 14.02
CA ALA A 93 4.75 12.90 14.72
C ALA A 93 6.11 12.27 14.35
N SER A 94 6.81 11.77 15.38
CA SER A 94 7.97 10.90 15.17
C SER A 94 7.58 9.62 14.40
N PRO A 95 8.50 8.97 13.66
CA PRO A 95 8.19 7.79 12.86
C PRO A 95 7.55 6.62 13.63
N MET A 96 7.85 6.52 14.92
CA MET A 96 7.25 5.49 15.79
C MET A 96 5.84 5.91 16.24
N ARG A 97 5.65 7.18 16.62
CA ARG A 97 4.32 7.70 16.99
C ARG A 97 3.36 7.70 15.81
N LEU A 98 3.85 8.04 14.62
CA LEU A 98 3.09 8.00 13.37
C LEU A 98 2.46 6.62 13.13
N LYS A 99 3.19 5.53 13.41
CA LYS A 99 2.65 4.16 13.28
C LYS A 99 1.48 3.88 14.23
N CYS A 100 1.55 4.39 15.46
CA CYS A 100 0.43 4.29 16.41
C CYS A 100 -0.76 5.15 15.96
N LEU A 101 -0.49 6.40 15.55
CA LEU A 101 -1.50 7.34 15.09
C LEU A 101 -2.26 6.81 13.86
N ILE A 102 -1.59 6.13 12.92
CA ILE A 102 -2.26 5.49 11.77
C ILE A 102 -3.34 4.50 12.24
N SER A 103 -3.06 3.71 13.28
CA SER A 103 -4.01 2.75 13.85
C SER A 103 -5.17 3.45 14.57
N GLU A 104 -4.88 4.52 15.31
CA GLU A 104 -5.89 5.35 16.00
C GLU A 104 -6.81 6.06 15.00
N MET A 105 -6.22 6.67 13.97
CA MET A 105 -6.93 7.31 12.86
C MET A 105 -7.81 6.32 12.10
N PHE A 106 -7.32 5.10 11.87
CA PHE A 106 -8.13 4.03 11.27
C PHE A 106 -9.38 3.73 12.12
N ARG A 107 -9.25 3.60 13.44
CA ARG A 107 -10.41 3.37 14.33
C ARG A 107 -11.40 4.54 14.33
N ALA A 108 -10.90 5.77 14.48
CA ALA A 108 -11.75 6.97 14.50
C ALA A 108 -12.50 7.14 13.16
N THR A 109 -11.85 6.86 12.03
CA THR A 109 -12.52 6.91 10.72
C THR A 109 -13.56 5.80 10.55
N CYS A 110 -13.35 4.61 11.14
CA CYS A 110 -14.36 3.56 11.15
C CYS A 110 -15.59 3.97 11.98
N GLU A 111 -15.40 4.53 13.16
CA GLU A 111 -16.49 5.03 14.02
C GLU A 111 -17.33 6.08 13.27
N ALA A 112 -16.68 7.06 12.64
CA ALA A 112 -17.35 8.12 11.88
C ALA A 112 -18.19 7.59 10.70
N LYS A 113 -17.74 6.51 10.07
CA LYS A 113 -18.39 5.91 8.88
C LYS A 113 -19.49 4.93 9.24
N GLN A 114 -19.51 4.42 10.47
CA GLN A 114 -20.33 3.26 10.83
C GLN A 114 -21.82 3.51 10.58
N SER A 115 -22.38 4.62 11.08
CA SER A 115 -23.81 4.92 10.99
C SER A 115 -24.28 5.02 9.54
N SER A 116 -23.62 5.85 8.74
CA SER A 116 -24.01 6.09 7.36
C SER A 116 -23.81 4.87 6.46
N VAL A 117 -22.80 4.04 6.72
CA VAL A 117 -22.59 2.80 5.98
C VAL A 117 -23.67 1.77 6.30
N VAL A 118 -24.07 1.64 7.57
CA VAL A 118 -25.17 0.73 7.97
C VAL A 118 -26.47 1.14 7.26
N GLU A 119 -26.82 2.43 7.28
CA GLU A 119 -28.00 2.95 6.60
C GLU A 119 -27.96 2.68 5.08
N TYR A 120 -26.81 2.93 4.45
CA TYR A 120 -26.62 2.66 3.03
C TYR A 120 -26.77 1.17 2.67
N VAL A 121 -26.22 0.26 3.49
CA VAL A 121 -26.34 -1.19 3.26
C VAL A 121 -27.80 -1.65 3.43
N VAL A 122 -28.50 -1.18 4.47
CA VAL A 122 -29.90 -1.54 4.73
C VAL A 122 -30.83 -1.04 3.62
N SER A 123 -30.62 0.19 3.13
CA SER A 123 -31.46 0.75 2.05
C SER A 123 -31.32 0.00 0.73
N ARG A 124 -30.15 -0.61 0.45
CA ARG A 124 -29.87 -1.36 -0.78
C ARG A 124 -30.22 -2.85 -0.71
N ALA A 125 -30.42 -3.39 0.49
CA ALA A 125 -30.78 -4.80 0.70
C ALA A 125 -32.28 -5.08 0.49
N ARG A 126 -33.10 -4.04 0.30
CA ARG A 126 -34.50 -4.13 -0.11
C ARG A 126 -34.63 -4.01 -1.62
#